data_AF-A0A850CFL3-F1
#
_entry.id   AF-A0A850CFL3-F1
#
_cell.length_a   1.000
_cell.length_b   1.000
_cell.length_c   1.000
_cell.angle_alpha   90.00
_cell.angle_beta   90.00
_cell.angle_gamma   90.00
#
_symmetry.space_group_name_H-M   'P 1'
#
loop_
_entity.id
_entity.type
_entity.pdbx_description
1 polymer ?
#
loop_
_entity_poly.entity_id
_entity_poly.type
_entity_poly.pdbx_seq_one_letter_code
_entity_poly.pdbx_strand_id
1 'polypeptide(L)'
;LDRPGVALGYGLTGRDRPAVPELGERASKRKLPKPFDRSIMERLFAAFTTWFQRESMADIPSLVTGEIRRSAAPWQLAEEPSRVAMALGRDASAGLGADELPEAASDANARLLNRWRRESYVHRVLRLPDPSAMGWEVRGTRRAYLRRLWVRLHGRELRGEATAADEVWDLLDGALRSVVMDQRDRLKRSLEREGDRS
;
A
#
# COMPACT_ATOMS: atom_id res chain seq x y z
N LEU A 1 13.66 -8.48 -2.72
CA LEU A 1 12.72 -7.91 -3.72
C LEU A 1 13.28 -7.99 -5.13
N ASP A 2 14.58 -8.26 -5.26
CA ASP A 2 15.34 -8.16 -6.52
C ASP A 2 15.20 -9.40 -7.41
N ARG A 3 14.57 -10.46 -6.88
CA ARG A 3 14.13 -11.59 -7.69
C ARG A 3 13.04 -11.13 -8.67
N PRO A 4 13.12 -11.52 -9.96
CA PRO A 4 12.06 -11.31 -10.96
C PRO A 4 10.67 -11.59 -10.40
N GLY A 5 9.71 -10.70 -10.72
CA GLY A 5 8.29 -10.85 -10.45
C GLY A 5 7.85 -10.61 -9.00
N VAL A 6 8.76 -10.59 -8.02
CA VAL A 6 8.38 -10.51 -6.60
C VAL A 6 7.71 -9.18 -6.27
N ALA A 7 8.34 -8.05 -6.64
CA ALA A 7 7.78 -6.72 -6.37
C ALA A 7 6.52 -6.44 -7.22
N LEU A 8 6.44 -7.03 -8.43
CA LEU A 8 5.27 -7.00 -9.29
C LEU A 8 4.08 -7.73 -8.63
N GLY A 9 4.32 -8.93 -8.09
CA GLY A 9 3.32 -9.72 -7.38
C GLY A 9 2.76 -9.00 -6.15
N TYR A 10 3.60 -8.25 -5.44
CA TYR A 10 3.16 -7.37 -4.34
C TYR A 10 2.47 -6.09 -4.81
N GLY A 11 2.42 -5.83 -6.12
CA GLY A 11 1.80 -4.65 -6.69
C GLY A 11 2.56 -3.35 -6.42
N LEU A 12 3.83 -3.44 -6.00
CA LEU A 12 4.68 -2.29 -5.69
C LEU A 12 5.28 -1.66 -6.96
N THR A 13 5.39 -2.45 -8.04
CA THR A 13 5.80 -2.02 -9.38
C THR A 13 4.91 -2.66 -10.46
N GLY A 14 4.90 -2.09 -11.66
CA GLY A 14 4.38 -2.69 -12.89
C GLY A 14 5.43 -3.46 -13.70
N ARG A 15 6.69 -3.47 -13.25
CA ARG A 15 7.83 -4.08 -13.93
C ARG A 15 8.22 -5.39 -13.27
N ASP A 16 8.82 -6.29 -14.03
CA ASP A 16 9.33 -7.56 -13.50
C ASP A 16 10.41 -7.35 -12.42
N ARG A 17 11.24 -6.31 -12.60
CA ARG A 17 12.16 -5.79 -11.58
C ARG A 17 11.94 -4.29 -11.39
N PRO A 18 12.04 -3.77 -10.15
CA PRO A 18 12.03 -2.33 -9.91
C PRO A 18 13.14 -1.64 -10.70
N ALA A 19 12.82 -0.54 -11.36
CA ALA A 19 13.81 0.29 -12.03
C ALA A 19 14.41 1.30 -11.03
N VAL A 20 15.61 1.81 -11.35
CA VAL A 20 16.15 2.98 -10.67
C VAL A 20 15.20 4.16 -10.92
N PRO A 21 14.73 4.87 -9.89
CA PRO A 21 13.82 5.99 -10.08
C PRO A 21 14.53 7.15 -10.76
N GLU A 22 13.86 7.76 -11.73
CA GLU A 22 14.26 9.05 -12.28
C GLU A 22 14.05 10.15 -11.23
N LEU A 23 14.74 11.28 -11.38
CA LEU A 23 14.47 12.46 -10.54
C LEU A 23 13.03 12.96 -10.74
N GLY A 24 12.57 12.99 -11.99
CA GLY A 24 11.26 13.49 -12.38
C GLY A 24 11.16 15.02 -12.36
N GLU A 25 10.29 15.59 -13.18
CA GLU A 25 10.10 17.05 -13.28
C GLU A 25 8.79 17.54 -12.64
N ARG A 26 7.77 16.67 -12.58
CA ARG A 26 6.42 17.01 -12.13
C ARG A 26 5.83 15.89 -11.31
N ALA A 27 4.89 16.25 -10.44
CA ALA A 27 4.09 15.30 -9.68
C ALA A 27 2.62 15.75 -9.67
N SER A 28 1.69 14.78 -9.69
CA SER A 28 0.25 15.05 -9.65
C SER A 28 -0.45 14.12 -8.69
N LYS A 29 -1.39 14.66 -7.91
CA LYS A 29 -2.23 13.88 -7.00
C LYS A 29 -3.20 12.94 -7.73
N ARG A 30 -3.58 13.23 -8.98
CA ARG A 30 -4.64 12.49 -9.70
C ARG A 30 -4.19 11.11 -10.19
N LYS A 31 -2.90 10.88 -10.40
CA LYS A 31 -2.40 9.62 -10.96
C LYS A 31 -0.95 9.35 -10.54
N LEU A 32 -0.74 9.12 -9.25
CA LEU A 32 0.56 8.65 -8.77
C LEU A 32 0.81 7.22 -9.26
N PRO A 33 1.99 6.93 -9.84
CA PRO A 33 2.41 5.57 -10.14
C PRO A 33 2.42 4.67 -8.89
N LYS A 34 2.55 3.36 -9.12
CA LYS A 34 2.82 2.40 -8.04
C LYS A 34 4.10 2.81 -7.30
N PRO A 35 4.23 2.52 -5.99
CA PRO A 35 5.32 3.00 -5.15
C PRO A 35 6.70 2.99 -5.81
N PHE A 36 7.12 1.85 -6.35
CA PHE A 36 8.46 1.66 -6.89
C PHE A 36 8.65 2.22 -8.30
N ASP A 37 7.56 2.64 -8.96
CA ASP A 37 7.60 3.25 -10.28
C ASP A 37 7.55 4.79 -10.22
N ARG A 38 7.45 5.36 -9.01
CA ARG A 38 7.47 6.81 -8.81
C ARG A 38 8.89 7.36 -8.95
N SER A 39 8.99 8.52 -9.58
CA SER A 39 10.19 9.38 -9.55
C SER A 39 10.48 9.89 -8.13
N ILE A 40 11.70 10.38 -7.89
CA ILE A 40 12.09 11.02 -6.62
C ILE A 40 11.15 12.18 -6.29
N MET A 41 10.84 13.04 -7.26
CA MET A 41 9.90 14.15 -7.09
C MET A 41 8.50 13.68 -6.69
N GLU A 42 7.96 12.63 -7.31
CA GLU A 42 6.63 12.10 -6.94
C GLU A 42 6.58 11.48 -5.54
N ARG A 43 7.67 10.87 -5.09
CA ARG A 43 7.79 10.29 -3.74
C ARG A 43 7.77 11.37 -2.67
N LEU A 44 8.56 12.42 -2.87
CA LEU A 44 8.62 13.56 -1.95
C LEU A 44 7.33 14.39 -1.99
N PHE A 45 6.79 14.64 -3.19
CA PHE A 45 5.57 15.45 -3.36
C PHE A 45 4.38 14.87 -2.60
N ALA A 46 4.20 13.55 -2.62
CA ALA A 46 3.11 12.91 -1.89
C ALA A 46 3.12 13.25 -0.39
N ALA A 47 4.30 13.34 0.22
CA ALA A 47 4.45 13.71 1.62
C ALA A 47 4.20 15.21 1.85
N PHE A 48 4.76 16.08 1.00
CA PHE A 48 4.65 17.54 1.15
C PHE A 48 3.23 18.09 1.04
N THR A 49 2.32 17.37 0.39
CA THR A 49 0.94 17.85 0.22
C THR A 49 0.08 17.79 1.49
N THR A 50 0.63 17.26 2.58
CA THR A 50 0.03 17.27 3.92
C THR A 50 0.58 18.51 4.65
N TRP A 51 -0.08 19.66 4.45
CA TRP A 51 0.40 21.01 4.80
C TRP A 51 0.94 21.17 6.24
N PHE A 52 0.40 20.43 7.20
CA PHE A 52 0.67 20.57 8.63
C PHE A 52 2.07 20.11 9.10
N GLN A 53 2.89 19.52 8.23
CA GLN A 53 4.09 18.79 8.66
C GLN A 53 5.38 19.28 8.01
N ARG A 54 5.37 20.43 7.32
CA ARG A 54 6.59 20.94 6.67
C ARG A 54 7.66 21.43 7.64
N GLU A 55 7.27 21.92 8.82
CA GLU A 55 8.20 22.47 9.81
C GLU A 55 9.10 21.40 10.46
N SER A 56 8.66 20.13 10.46
CA SER A 56 9.43 19.01 11.01
C SER A 56 10.28 18.29 9.97
N MET A 57 10.24 18.70 8.71
CA MET A 57 10.99 18.06 7.62
C MET A 57 12.38 18.68 7.46
N ALA A 58 13.34 17.84 7.04
CA ALA A 58 14.66 18.31 6.65
C ALA A 58 14.60 19.28 5.45
N ASP A 59 15.69 20.00 5.17
CA ASP A 59 15.78 20.83 3.98
C ASP A 59 15.64 20.01 2.67
N ILE A 60 15.30 20.71 1.58
CA ILE A 60 15.03 20.06 0.28
C ILE A 60 16.24 19.24 -0.21
N PRO A 61 17.48 19.75 -0.24
CA PRO A 61 18.65 18.94 -0.65
C PRO A 61 18.83 17.65 0.15
N SER A 62 18.62 17.72 1.48
CA SER A 62 18.72 16.57 2.38
C SER A 62 17.63 15.55 2.11
N LEU A 63 16.39 16.01 1.88
CA LEU A 63 15.26 15.13 1.52
C LEU A 63 15.48 14.43 0.17
N VAL A 64 15.98 15.14 -0.84
CA VAL A 64 16.28 14.56 -2.16
C VAL A 64 17.37 13.50 -2.04
N THR A 65 18.49 13.84 -1.39
CA THR A 65 19.60 12.90 -1.20
C THR A 65 19.17 11.70 -0.34
N GLY A 66 18.38 11.93 0.70
CA GLY A 66 17.79 10.89 1.54
C GLY A 66 16.89 9.95 0.74
N GLU A 67 16.03 10.48 -0.14
CA GLU A 67 15.14 9.66 -0.97
C GLU A 67 15.89 8.86 -2.03
N ILE A 68 16.96 9.42 -2.62
CA ILE A 68 17.84 8.67 -3.53
C ILE A 68 18.43 7.46 -2.80
N ARG A 69 19.00 7.65 -1.60
CA ARG A 69 19.54 6.55 -0.79
C ARG A 69 18.46 5.55 -0.40
N ARG A 70 17.29 6.04 0.03
CA ARG A 70 16.14 5.22 0.40
C ARG A 70 15.71 4.32 -0.75
N SER A 71 15.70 4.82 -1.99
CA SER A 71 15.29 4.07 -3.17
C SER A 71 16.20 2.88 -3.51
N ALA A 72 17.45 2.88 -3.01
CA ALA A 72 18.39 1.78 -3.15
C ALA A 72 18.34 0.79 -1.97
N ALA A 73 17.62 1.11 -0.89
CA ALA A 73 17.51 0.27 0.29
C ALA A 73 16.45 -0.84 0.13
N PRO A 74 16.50 -1.92 0.94
CA PRO A 74 15.46 -2.94 0.90
C PRO A 74 14.09 -2.35 1.22
N TRP A 75 13.06 -2.81 0.50
CA TRP A 75 11.71 -2.22 0.51
C TRP A 75 11.64 -0.75 0.09
N GLN A 76 12.75 -0.17 -0.37
CA GLN A 76 12.90 1.26 -0.59
C GLN A 76 12.51 2.08 0.64
N LEU A 77 13.00 1.64 1.81
CA LEU A 77 12.81 2.23 3.14
C LEU A 77 14.17 2.30 3.84
N ALA A 78 14.48 3.43 4.47
CA ALA A 78 15.82 3.68 5.01
C ALA A 78 15.97 3.11 6.42
N GLU A 79 14.89 3.11 7.20
CA GLU A 79 14.94 2.70 8.60
C GLU A 79 14.65 1.20 8.74
N GLU A 80 15.43 0.54 9.58
CA GLU A 80 15.24 -0.88 9.86
C GLU A 80 13.85 -1.20 10.45
N PRO A 81 13.33 -0.45 11.45
CA PRO A 81 11.98 -0.69 11.96
C PRO A 81 10.89 -0.63 10.87
N SER A 82 11.01 0.29 9.92
CA SER A 82 10.08 0.38 8.78
C SER A 82 10.18 -0.84 7.87
N ARG A 83 11.39 -1.32 7.58
CA ARG A 83 11.60 -2.53 6.77
C ARG A 83 11.03 -3.78 7.47
N VAL A 84 11.21 -3.88 8.78
CA VAL A 84 10.64 -4.95 9.60
C VAL A 84 9.11 -4.88 9.58
N ALA A 85 8.51 -3.72 9.81
CA ALA A 85 7.06 -3.53 9.73
C ALA A 85 6.50 -3.88 8.34
N MET A 86 7.21 -3.51 7.26
CA MET A 86 6.82 -3.86 5.90
C MET A 86 6.87 -5.37 5.66
N ALA A 87 7.90 -6.06 6.14
CA ALA A 87 8.02 -7.52 6.05
C ALA A 87 6.90 -8.23 6.85
N LEU A 88 6.64 -7.79 8.09
CA LEU A 88 5.55 -8.30 8.92
C LEU A 88 4.19 -8.09 8.26
N GLY A 89 3.94 -6.93 7.66
CA GLY A 89 2.72 -6.69 6.88
C GLY A 89 2.62 -7.57 5.63
N ARG A 90 3.74 -7.82 4.94
CA ARG A 90 3.79 -8.77 3.82
C ARG A 90 3.37 -10.16 4.25
N ASP A 91 3.81 -10.64 5.40
CA ASP A 91 3.48 -11.96 5.92
C ASP A 91 2.05 -12.01 6.45
N ALA A 92 1.66 -11.04 7.28
CA ALA A 92 0.31 -10.95 7.85
C ALA A 92 -0.78 -10.78 6.78
N SER A 93 -0.47 -10.21 5.62
CA SER A 93 -1.43 -10.05 4.51
C SER A 93 -1.58 -11.28 3.60
N ALA A 94 -0.92 -12.40 3.91
CA ALA A 94 -1.07 -13.63 3.15
C ALA A 94 -2.55 -14.08 3.08
N GLY A 95 -3.00 -14.50 1.90
CA GLY A 95 -4.39 -14.92 1.67
C GLY A 95 -5.41 -13.79 1.43
N LEU A 96 -5.05 -12.51 1.63
CA LEU A 96 -5.98 -11.42 1.32
C LEU A 96 -6.29 -11.34 -0.18
N GLY A 97 -7.57 -11.42 -0.53
CA GLY A 97 -8.03 -11.42 -1.92
C GLY A 97 -7.92 -12.78 -2.61
N ALA A 98 -7.58 -13.85 -1.91
CA ALA A 98 -7.69 -15.20 -2.45
C ALA A 98 -9.16 -15.63 -2.50
N ASP A 99 -9.52 -16.43 -3.52
CA ASP A 99 -10.88 -16.98 -3.65
C ASP A 99 -11.13 -18.05 -2.58
N GLU A 100 -10.13 -18.91 -2.35
CA GLU A 100 -10.09 -19.82 -1.22
C GLU A 100 -9.08 -19.35 -0.17
N LEU A 101 -9.50 -19.44 1.08
CA LEU A 101 -8.80 -18.84 2.18
C LEU A 101 -7.83 -19.86 2.79
N PRO A 102 -6.52 -19.55 2.81
CA PRO A 102 -5.56 -20.47 3.41
C PRO A 102 -5.75 -20.57 4.92
N GLU A 103 -5.24 -21.65 5.50
CA GLU A 103 -5.01 -21.73 6.94
C GLU A 103 -4.09 -20.58 7.37
N ALA A 104 -4.43 -19.96 8.51
CA ALA A 104 -3.69 -18.79 8.96
C ALA A 104 -2.27 -19.18 9.39
N ALA A 105 -1.27 -18.56 8.78
CA ALA A 105 0.14 -18.87 9.05
C ALA A 105 0.65 -18.30 10.39
N SER A 106 -0.10 -17.38 11.00
CA SER A 106 0.21 -16.74 12.29
C SER A 106 -1.01 -16.01 12.86
N ASP A 107 -0.95 -15.60 14.13
CA ASP A 107 -1.99 -14.79 14.76
C ASP A 107 -2.22 -13.45 14.06
N ALA A 108 -1.15 -12.79 13.63
CA ALA A 108 -1.25 -11.53 12.88
C ALA A 108 -1.98 -11.75 11.54
N ASN A 109 -1.68 -12.86 10.86
CA ASN A 109 -2.35 -13.23 9.63
C ASN A 109 -3.83 -13.58 9.86
N ALA A 110 -4.13 -14.38 10.89
CA ALA A 110 -5.49 -14.71 11.28
C ALA A 110 -6.32 -13.46 11.57
N ARG A 111 -5.75 -12.49 12.31
CA ARG A 111 -6.42 -11.22 12.64
C ARG A 111 -6.76 -10.40 11.39
N LEU A 112 -5.83 -10.22 10.45
CA LEU A 112 -6.09 -9.46 9.23
C LEU A 112 -7.10 -10.17 8.31
N LEU A 113 -6.99 -11.49 8.15
CA LEU A 113 -7.94 -12.28 7.37
C LEU A 113 -9.35 -12.20 7.97
N ASN A 114 -9.48 -12.39 9.27
CA ASN A 114 -10.78 -12.33 9.96
C ASN A 114 -11.41 -10.94 9.86
N ARG A 115 -10.61 -9.88 9.96
CA ARG A 115 -11.09 -8.51 9.76
C ARG A 115 -11.67 -8.33 8.35
N TRP A 116 -10.88 -8.68 7.34
CA TRP A 116 -11.28 -8.49 5.94
C TRP A 116 -12.55 -9.29 5.59
N ARG A 117 -12.66 -10.54 6.07
CA ARG A 117 -13.83 -11.40 5.83
C ARG A 117 -15.12 -10.87 6.46
N ARG A 118 -15.05 -10.17 7.60
CA ARG A 118 -16.24 -9.62 8.28
C ARG A 118 -16.95 -8.54 7.45
N GLU A 119 -16.32 -8.03 6.40
CA GLU A 119 -16.95 -7.08 5.50
C GLU A 119 -17.96 -7.79 4.59
N SER A 120 -19.24 -7.42 4.69
CA SER A 120 -20.35 -8.09 4.02
C SER A 120 -20.22 -8.21 2.50
N TYR A 121 -19.58 -7.22 1.85
CA TYR A 121 -19.38 -7.23 0.40
C TYR A 121 -18.33 -8.26 -0.05
N VAL A 122 -17.38 -8.63 0.82
CA VAL A 122 -16.30 -9.57 0.46
C VAL A 122 -16.88 -10.94 0.15
N HIS A 123 -17.74 -11.47 1.03
CA HIS A 123 -18.41 -12.74 0.80
C HIS A 123 -19.26 -12.74 -0.46
N ARG A 124 -19.96 -11.63 -0.73
CA ARG A 124 -20.78 -11.50 -1.94
C ARG A 124 -19.92 -11.54 -3.20
N VAL A 125 -18.81 -10.79 -3.22
CA VAL A 125 -17.94 -10.68 -4.39
C VAL A 125 -17.18 -11.97 -4.68
N LEU A 126 -16.68 -12.67 -3.65
CA LEU A 126 -15.93 -13.92 -3.84
C LEU A 126 -16.79 -15.07 -4.36
N ARG A 127 -18.12 -15.02 -4.20
CA ARG A 127 -19.05 -16.02 -4.76
C ARG A 127 -19.47 -15.73 -6.20
N LEU A 128 -19.11 -14.58 -6.76
CA LEU A 128 -19.45 -14.25 -8.14
C LEU A 128 -18.52 -15.01 -9.10
N PRO A 129 -19.08 -15.74 -10.08
CA PRO A 129 -18.31 -16.56 -11.01
C PRO A 129 -17.48 -15.75 -12.02
N ASP A 130 -17.81 -14.46 -12.23
CA ASP A 130 -17.13 -13.58 -13.18
C ASP A 130 -16.29 -12.50 -12.48
N PRO A 131 -15.01 -12.28 -12.85
CA PRO A 131 -14.23 -11.10 -12.50
C PRO A 131 -14.79 -9.83 -13.16
N SER A 132 -15.97 -9.40 -12.73
CA SER A 132 -16.49 -8.06 -12.99
C SER A 132 -15.54 -6.98 -12.46
N ALA A 133 -15.83 -5.72 -12.81
CA ALA A 133 -15.16 -4.55 -12.22
C ALA A 133 -15.19 -4.54 -10.67
N MET A 134 -16.00 -5.37 -10.02
CA MET A 134 -16.03 -5.50 -8.56
C MET A 134 -15.09 -6.60 -8.04
N GLY A 135 -14.94 -7.69 -8.79
CA GLY A 135 -14.13 -8.85 -8.42
C GLY A 135 -12.64 -8.56 -8.35
N TRP A 136 -12.12 -7.74 -9.27
CA TRP A 136 -10.68 -7.40 -9.30
C TRP A 136 -10.26 -6.54 -8.11
N GLU A 137 -11.15 -5.72 -7.54
CA GLU A 137 -10.83 -4.89 -6.38
C GLU A 137 -10.62 -5.76 -5.13
N VAL A 138 -11.53 -6.71 -4.90
CA VAL A 138 -11.47 -7.65 -3.77
C VAL A 138 -10.30 -8.62 -3.94
N ARG A 139 -10.09 -9.18 -5.14
CA ARG A 139 -8.91 -10.01 -5.45
C ARG A 139 -7.60 -9.22 -5.42
N GLY A 140 -7.67 -7.91 -5.59
CA GLY A 140 -6.54 -6.98 -5.49
C GLY A 140 -6.16 -6.59 -4.06
N THR A 141 -6.86 -7.06 -3.03
CA THR A 141 -6.72 -6.57 -1.65
C THR A 141 -5.29 -6.62 -1.13
N ARG A 142 -4.57 -7.74 -1.28
CA ARG A 142 -3.17 -7.82 -0.84
C ARG A 142 -2.27 -6.78 -1.49
N ARG A 143 -2.40 -6.57 -2.80
CA ARG A 143 -1.63 -5.55 -3.55
C ARG A 143 -2.00 -4.13 -3.14
N ALA A 144 -3.28 -3.87 -2.84
CA ALA A 144 -3.72 -2.57 -2.32
C ALA A 144 -3.18 -2.31 -0.91
N TYR A 145 -3.21 -3.34 -0.06
CA TYR A 145 -2.69 -3.32 1.30
C TYR A 145 -1.20 -2.99 1.33
N LEU A 146 -0.37 -3.71 0.57
CA LEU A 146 1.09 -3.49 0.58
C LEU A 146 1.48 -2.12 0.04
N ARG A 147 0.78 -1.63 -0.99
CA ARG A 147 0.97 -0.25 -1.46
C ARG A 147 0.63 0.77 -0.39
N ARG A 148 -0.46 0.56 0.35
CA ARG A 148 -0.91 1.47 1.41
C ARG A 148 0.06 1.46 2.60
N LEU A 149 0.50 0.28 3.02
CA LEU A 149 1.48 0.12 4.10
C LEU A 149 2.80 0.82 3.76
N TRP A 150 3.32 0.58 2.54
CA TRP A 150 4.53 1.25 2.07
C TRP A 150 4.40 2.78 2.11
N VAL A 151 3.30 3.34 1.60
CA VAL A 151 3.07 4.80 1.61
C VAL A 151 3.05 5.37 3.02
N ARG A 152 2.51 4.63 4.00
CA ARG A 152 2.50 5.09 5.40
C ARG A 152 3.89 5.08 6.01
N LEU A 153 4.63 3.98 5.86
CA LEU A 153 5.98 3.84 6.38
C LEU A 153 6.92 4.87 5.75
N HIS A 154 6.89 5.00 4.42
CA HIS A 154 7.64 6.01 3.68
C HIS A 154 7.32 7.43 4.15
N GLY A 155 6.03 7.75 4.31
CA GLY A 155 5.60 9.04 4.84
C GLY A 155 6.11 9.31 6.26
N ARG A 156 6.10 8.30 7.15
CA ARG A 156 6.67 8.42 8.51
C ARG A 156 8.16 8.75 8.47
N GLU A 157 8.92 8.02 7.65
CA GLU A 157 10.36 8.27 7.49
C GLU A 157 10.66 9.67 6.97
N LEU A 158 9.86 10.19 6.03
CA LEU A 158 10.00 11.56 5.53
C LEU A 158 9.69 12.64 6.58
N ARG A 159 8.93 12.29 7.63
CA ARG A 159 8.62 13.17 8.76
C ARG A 159 9.55 12.98 9.96
N GLY A 160 10.54 12.09 9.86
CA GLY A 160 11.41 11.74 10.99
C GLY A 160 10.69 10.97 12.11
N GLU A 161 9.53 10.38 11.82
CA GLU A 161 8.76 9.61 12.80
C GLU A 161 9.27 8.16 12.85
N ALA A 162 10.01 7.81 13.91
CA ALA A 162 10.44 6.43 14.15
C ALA A 162 9.24 5.48 14.24
N THR A 163 9.34 4.27 13.70
CA THR A 163 8.30 3.24 13.86
C THR A 163 8.55 2.47 15.15
N ALA A 164 7.77 2.76 16.20
CA ALA A 164 7.88 2.07 17.47
C ALA A 164 7.20 0.69 17.43
N ALA A 165 7.65 -0.24 18.28
CA ALA A 165 7.19 -1.63 18.25
C ALA A 165 5.70 -1.78 18.61
N ASP A 166 5.23 -0.97 19.56
CA ASP A 166 3.83 -0.91 20.02
C ASP A 166 2.87 -0.34 18.98
N GLU A 167 3.36 0.46 18.04
CA GLU A 167 2.56 1.04 16.94
C GLU A 167 2.45 0.14 15.70
N VAL A 168 3.23 -0.94 15.63
CA VAL A 168 3.27 -1.80 14.43
C VAL A 168 1.88 -2.32 14.10
N TRP A 169 1.14 -2.79 15.11
CA TRP A 169 -0.21 -3.31 14.87
C TRP A 169 -1.16 -2.25 14.31
N ASP A 170 -1.09 -1.02 14.83
CA ASP A 170 -1.92 0.09 14.35
C ASP A 170 -1.60 0.46 12.90
N LEU A 171 -0.32 0.38 12.49
CA LEU A 171 0.09 0.56 11.10
C LEU A 171 -0.49 -0.55 10.20
N LEU A 172 -0.38 -1.81 10.61
CA LEU A 172 -0.86 -2.96 9.84
C LEU A 172 -2.39 -2.93 9.72
N ASP A 173 -3.12 -2.84 10.83
CA ASP A 173 -4.59 -2.80 10.84
C ASP A 173 -5.11 -1.54 10.14
N GLY A 174 -4.48 -0.39 10.39
CA GLY A 174 -4.82 0.85 9.72
C GLY A 174 -4.67 0.75 8.20
N ALA A 175 -3.69 0.00 7.68
CA ALA A 175 -3.49 -0.20 6.23
C ALA A 175 -4.63 -0.97 5.61
N LEU A 176 -5.03 -2.07 6.25
CA LEU A 176 -6.17 -2.85 5.81
C LEU A 176 -7.46 -2.06 5.91
N ARG A 177 -7.68 -1.34 7.03
CA ARG A 177 -8.87 -0.52 7.25
C ARG A 177 -9.06 0.50 6.14
N SER A 178 -8.02 1.21 5.73
CA SER A 178 -8.14 2.18 4.63
C SER A 178 -8.38 1.54 3.27
N VAL A 179 -7.84 0.36 2.99
CA VAL A 179 -8.15 -0.36 1.75
C VAL A 179 -9.62 -0.78 1.73
N VAL A 180 -10.11 -1.32 2.83
CA VAL A 180 -11.50 -1.74 2.98
C VAL A 180 -12.47 -0.56 2.83
N MET A 181 -12.15 0.59 3.44
CA MET A 181 -12.97 1.81 3.29
C MET A 181 -13.02 2.27 1.82
N ASP A 182 -11.88 2.34 1.14
CA ASP A 182 -11.83 2.70 -0.29
C ASP A 182 -12.67 1.74 -1.15
N GLN A 183 -12.57 0.43 -0.91
CA GLN A 183 -13.33 -0.60 -1.63
C GLN A 183 -14.84 -0.42 -1.41
N ARG A 184 -15.27 -0.17 -0.16
CA ARG A 184 -16.67 0.10 0.16
C ARG A 184 -17.20 1.34 -0.55
N ASP A 185 -16.43 2.42 -0.55
CA ASP A 185 -16.86 3.68 -1.16
C ASP A 185 -16.93 3.59 -2.69
N ARG A 186 -16.09 2.77 -3.31
CA ARG A 186 -16.15 2.52 -4.76
C ARG A 186 -17.31 1.60 -5.13
N LEU A 187 -17.55 0.56 -4.33
CA LEU A 187 -18.70 -0.33 -4.50
C LEU A 187 -20.01 0.47 -4.45
N LYS A 188 -20.20 1.32 -3.43
CA LYS A 188 -21.36 2.22 -3.33
C LYS A 188 -21.53 3.07 -4.59
N ARG A 189 -20.46 3.76 -5.01
CA ARG A 189 -20.47 4.59 -6.23
C ARG A 189 -20.73 3.81 -7.52
N SER A 190 -20.39 2.53 -7.58
CA SER A 190 -20.69 1.70 -8.75
C SER A 190 -22.16 1.32 -8.80
N LEU A 191 -22.73 0.94 -7.65
CA LEU A 191 -24.13 0.56 -7.52
C LEU A 191 -25.07 1.76 -7.79
N GLU A 192 -24.73 2.95 -7.28
CA GLU A 192 -25.47 4.19 -7.56
C GLU A 192 -25.52 4.49 -9.07
N ARG A 193 -24.39 4.34 -9.77
CA ARG A 193 -24.31 4.54 -11.23
C ARG A 193 -25.05 3.48 -12.05
N GLU A 194 -25.24 2.27 -11.52
CA GLU A 194 -26.04 1.23 -12.18
C GLU A 194 -27.53 1.46 -11.97
N GLY A 195 -27.94 1.93 -10.78
CA GLY A 195 -29.31 2.31 -10.48
C GLY A 195 -29.82 3.50 -11.31
N ASP A 196 -28.99 4.52 -11.54
CA ASP A 196 -29.34 5.68 -12.38
C ASP A 196 -29.42 5.36 -13.90
N ARG A 197 -28.94 4.18 -14.32
CA ARG A 197 -28.95 3.74 -15.72
C ARG A 197 -30.06 2.74 -16.05
N SER A 198 -30.86 2.34 -15.05
CA SER A 198 -31.98 1.41 -15.19
C SER A 198 -33.32 2.10 -14.99
#